data_AF-K1REY3-F1
#
_entry.id   AF-K1REY3-F1
#
_cell.length_a   1.000
_cell.length_b   1.000
_cell.length_c   1.000
_cell.angle_alpha   90.00
_cell.angle_beta   90.00
_cell.angle_gamma   90.00
#
_symmetry.space_group_name_H-M   'P 1'
#
loop_
_entity.id
_entity.type
_entity.pdbx_description
1 polymer ?
#
loop_
_entity_poly.entity_id
_entity_poly.type
_entity_poly.pdbx_seq_one_letter_code
_entity_poly.pdbx_strand_id
1 'polypeptide(L)'
;MHLGGTTIGYGNGYALHFGVRGNDQANSFPFGQGWGAGPVAPNFYNDWSVAEQDDARRPASVFKTEDMPSYNKGGGDGFIQETDYYQMKIGSIMAYSTDAAGNKTIEPVFEKIMYGADGWINDNLMQTGSIHDLVLIRFADV
;
A
#
# COMPACT_ATOMS: atom_id res chain seq x y z
N MET A 1 12.64 12.34 -17.29
CA MET A 1 12.57 11.17 -16.39
C MET A 1 13.08 9.99 -17.19
N HIS A 2 14.20 9.39 -16.77
CA HIS A 2 14.92 8.37 -17.54
C HIS A 2 14.14 7.04 -17.47
N LEU A 3 13.53 6.63 -18.58
CA LEU A 3 12.79 5.38 -18.71
C LEU A 3 13.78 4.23 -18.92
N GLY A 4 14.23 3.64 -17.81
CA GLY A 4 15.09 2.47 -17.82
C GLY A 4 14.30 1.18 -18.05
N GLY A 5 14.29 0.70 -19.30
CA GLY A 5 14.58 -0.70 -19.64
C GLY A 5 13.69 -1.84 -19.16
N THR A 6 12.57 -1.64 -18.47
CA THR A 6 11.59 -2.70 -18.26
C THR A 6 10.21 -2.22 -18.73
N THR A 7 9.55 -3.05 -19.54
CA THR A 7 8.16 -2.87 -19.95
C THR A 7 7.24 -3.06 -18.74
N ILE A 8 7.32 -2.15 -17.77
CA ILE A 8 6.28 -2.03 -16.74
C ILE A 8 5.04 -1.60 -17.51
N GLY A 9 4.06 -2.51 -17.60
CA GLY A 9 2.81 -2.28 -18.32
C GLY A 9 2.02 -1.10 -17.74
N TYR A 10 0.88 -0.76 -18.35
CA TYR A 10 0.00 0.28 -17.83
C TYR A 10 -0.53 -0.11 -16.44
N GLY A 11 -0.32 0.75 -15.46
CA GLY A 11 -0.77 0.59 -14.08
C GLY A 11 -0.61 1.89 -13.29
N ASN A 12 -1.25 1.97 -12.13
CA ASN A 12 -1.12 3.07 -11.17
C ASN A 12 0.25 2.99 -10.48
N GLY A 13 1.26 3.57 -11.12
CA GLY A 13 2.63 3.64 -10.58
C GLY A 13 2.75 4.44 -9.28
N TYR A 14 1.79 5.32 -8.96
CA TYR A 14 1.76 6.01 -7.66
C TYR A 14 1.46 5.04 -6.52
N ALA A 15 0.47 4.16 -6.71
CA ALA A 15 0.13 3.13 -5.72
C ALA A 15 1.31 2.18 -5.45
N LEU A 16 2.06 1.81 -6.49
CA LEU A 16 3.31 1.06 -6.37
C LEU A 16 4.39 1.85 -5.62
N HIS A 17 4.57 3.12 -5.98
CA HIS A 17 5.61 3.97 -5.40
C HIS A 17 5.44 4.15 -3.89
N PHE A 18 4.20 4.40 -3.44
CA PHE A 18 3.84 4.63 -2.05
C PHE A 18 3.46 3.37 -1.26
N GLY A 19 3.36 2.20 -1.92
CA GLY A 19 3.04 0.93 -1.26
C GLY A 19 4.11 0.51 -0.25
N VAL A 20 3.73 -0.36 0.70
CA VAL A 20 4.57 -0.74 1.85
C VAL A 20 5.78 -1.56 1.38
N ARG A 21 6.99 -1.20 1.80
CA ARG A 21 8.20 -1.93 1.41
C ARG A 21 8.48 -3.11 2.33
N GLY A 22 9.07 -4.17 1.78
CA GLY A 22 9.65 -5.26 2.58
C GLY A 22 8.64 -6.08 3.39
N ASN A 23 7.35 -6.01 3.05
CA ASN A 23 6.28 -6.70 3.76
C ASN A 23 6.01 -8.11 3.19
N ASP A 24 5.61 -9.00 4.10
CA ASP A 24 4.82 -10.18 3.75
C ASP A 24 3.35 -9.77 3.63
N GLN A 25 2.68 -10.26 2.58
CA GLN A 25 1.28 -9.96 2.25
C GLN A 25 0.34 -10.28 3.43
N ALA A 26 0.60 -11.34 4.19
CA ALA A 26 -0.23 -11.68 5.35
C ALA A 26 -0.09 -10.68 6.50
N ASN A 27 1.11 -10.14 6.71
CA ASN A 27 1.46 -9.40 7.91
C ASN A 27 1.25 -7.89 7.80
N SER A 28 0.93 -7.44 6.60
CA SER A 28 0.67 -6.03 6.28
C SER A 28 -0.73 -5.81 5.74
N PHE A 29 -1.54 -6.87 5.67
CA PHE A 29 -2.93 -6.79 5.22
C PHE A 29 -3.69 -5.69 5.99
N PRO A 30 -4.44 -4.81 5.29
CA PRO A 30 -4.75 -4.85 3.85
C PRO A 30 -3.77 -4.09 2.94
N PHE A 31 -2.65 -3.59 3.44
CA PHE A 31 -1.75 -2.72 2.66
C PHE A 31 -0.82 -3.52 1.73
N GLY A 32 -0.94 -3.24 0.43
CA GLY A 32 -0.16 -3.89 -0.61
C GLY A 32 1.31 -3.49 -0.61
N GLN A 33 2.12 -4.39 -1.15
CA GLN A 33 3.55 -4.18 -1.31
C GLN A 33 3.85 -3.09 -2.33
N GLY A 34 4.90 -2.32 -2.08
CA GLY A 34 5.44 -1.32 -3.00
C GLY A 34 6.89 -0.94 -2.69
N TRP A 35 7.29 0.25 -3.13
CA TRP A 35 8.68 0.71 -3.01
C TRP A 35 8.98 1.47 -1.71
N GLY A 36 7.96 1.74 -0.91
CA GLY A 36 8.06 2.39 0.40
C GLY A 36 8.31 3.89 0.37
N ALA A 37 8.17 4.54 -0.79
CA ALA A 37 8.46 5.96 -0.88
C ALA A 37 7.42 6.80 -0.12
N GLY A 38 7.84 8.00 0.30
CA GLY A 38 6.97 8.95 1.00
C GLY A 38 6.47 8.49 2.38
N PRO A 39 7.33 7.93 3.26
CA PRO A 39 6.93 7.64 4.62
C PRO A 39 6.56 8.94 5.35
N VAL A 40 5.60 8.86 6.26
CA VAL A 40 5.06 10.02 6.98
C VAL A 40 6.06 10.48 8.05
N ALA A 41 6.29 11.78 8.15
CA ALA A 41 7.18 12.31 9.16
C ALA A 41 6.60 12.09 10.58
N PRO A 42 7.36 11.55 11.55
CA PRO A 42 6.82 11.26 12.89
C PRO A 42 6.30 12.50 13.63
N ASN A 43 6.93 13.66 13.42
CA ASN A 43 6.48 14.92 14.01
C ASN A 43 5.09 15.31 13.50
N PHE A 44 4.78 15.13 12.21
CA PHE A 44 3.43 15.38 11.70
C PHE A 44 2.38 14.54 12.43
N TYR A 45 2.63 13.25 12.63
CA TYR A 45 1.69 12.37 13.32
C TYR A 45 1.52 12.73 14.82
N ASN A 46 2.59 13.18 15.46
CA ASN A 46 2.57 13.61 16.86
C ASN A 46 1.88 14.97 17.03
N ASP A 47 2.24 15.96 16.21
CA ASP A 47 1.67 17.30 16.24
C ASP A 47 0.16 17.26 15.95
N TRP A 48 -0.29 16.38 15.04
CA TRP A 48 -1.72 16.15 14.80
C TRP A 48 -2.45 15.77 16.10
N SER A 49 -1.91 14.85 16.90
CA SER A 49 -2.57 14.43 18.15
C SER A 49 -2.71 15.55 19.19
N VAL A 50 -1.88 16.59 19.10
CA VAL A 50 -1.95 17.79 19.95
C VAL A 50 -2.95 18.80 19.39
N ALA A 51 -2.93 19.02 18.07
CA ALA A 51 -3.78 20.00 17.41
C ALA A 51 -5.25 19.55 17.34
N GLU A 52 -5.49 18.26 17.10
CA GLU A 52 -6.81 17.65 16.97
C GLU A 52 -6.86 16.36 17.80
N GLN A 53 -7.18 16.54 19.09
CA GLN A 53 -7.31 15.43 20.02
C GLN A 53 -8.45 14.48 19.57
N ASP A 54 -8.21 13.18 19.65
CA ASP A 54 -9.16 12.10 19.29
C ASP A 54 -9.64 12.11 17.84
N ASP A 55 -8.91 12.76 16.92
CA ASP A 55 -9.26 12.71 15.49
C ASP A 55 -9.11 11.29 14.92
N ALA A 56 -10.25 10.69 14.56
CA ALA A 56 -10.33 9.37 13.94
C ALA A 56 -9.61 9.28 12.58
N ARG A 57 -9.42 10.41 11.89
CA ARG A 57 -8.70 10.46 10.62
C ARG A 57 -7.22 10.14 10.80
N ARG A 58 -6.62 10.47 11.95
CA ARG A 58 -5.19 10.26 12.20
C ARG A 58 -4.80 8.77 12.10
N PRO A 59 -5.37 7.84 12.89
CA PRO A 59 -5.07 6.41 12.75
C PRO A 59 -5.64 5.78 11.47
N ALA A 60 -6.65 6.39 10.83
CA ALA A 60 -7.17 5.93 9.54
C ALA A 60 -6.36 6.42 8.32
N SER A 61 -5.45 7.38 8.52
CA SER A 61 -4.62 7.97 7.46
C SER A 61 -3.20 7.44 7.49
N VAL A 62 -2.68 7.17 8.68
CA VAL A 62 -1.29 6.80 8.90
C VAL A 62 -1.25 5.52 9.73
N PHE A 63 -0.65 4.47 9.17
CA PHE A 63 -0.42 3.23 9.90
C PHE A 63 0.99 3.20 10.43
N LYS A 64 1.14 2.72 11.65
CA LYS A 64 2.46 2.47 12.20
C LYS A 64 2.88 1.05 11.92
N THR A 65 4.16 0.86 11.63
CA THR A 65 4.71 -0.47 11.40
C THR A 65 4.71 -1.33 12.66
N GLU A 66 4.70 -0.73 13.86
CA GLU A 66 4.55 -1.46 15.13
C GLU A 66 3.21 -2.21 15.25
N ASP A 67 2.18 -1.71 14.57
CA ASP A 67 0.84 -2.31 14.55
C ASP A 67 0.69 -3.37 13.44
N MET A 68 1.73 -3.59 12.63
CA MET A 68 1.80 -4.64 11.61
C MET A 68 2.43 -5.91 12.22
N PRO A 69 1.70 -7.03 12.35
CA PRO A 69 2.12 -8.21 13.13
C PRO A 69 3.49 -8.81 12.79
N SER A 70 4.05 -8.57 11.61
CA SER A 70 5.41 -9.01 11.25
C SER A 70 6.08 -8.11 10.22
N TYR A 71 5.90 -6.80 10.34
CA TYR A 71 6.64 -5.87 9.50
C TYR A 71 8.15 -6.00 9.72
N ASN A 72 8.90 -6.19 8.64
CA ASN A 72 10.35 -6.26 8.69
C ASN A 72 10.95 -4.88 8.40
N LYS A 73 11.37 -4.21 9.48
CA LYS A 73 12.03 -2.90 9.38
C LYS A 73 13.33 -2.99 8.60
N GLY A 74 13.55 -2.05 7.68
CA GLY A 74 14.68 -2.10 6.75
C GLY A 74 14.57 -3.21 5.69
N GLY A 75 13.39 -3.83 5.55
CA GLY A 75 13.13 -4.84 4.53
C GLY A 75 13.26 -4.28 3.10
N GLY A 76 13.93 -5.03 2.23
CA GLY A 76 14.21 -4.65 0.85
C GLY A 76 15.37 -3.66 0.74
N ASP A 77 16.49 -4.11 0.17
CA ASP A 77 17.78 -3.40 0.09
C ASP A 77 17.65 -1.87 -0.09
N GLY A 78 18.12 -1.11 0.89
CA GLY A 78 18.25 0.35 0.77
C GLY A 78 16.97 1.15 0.98
N PHE A 79 16.16 0.81 1.98
CA PHE A 79 15.03 1.67 2.36
C PHE A 79 15.53 2.98 3.00
N ILE A 80 15.67 4.01 2.17
CA ILE A 80 16.14 5.34 2.59
C ILE A 80 15.00 6.12 3.26
N GLN A 81 15.27 6.69 4.45
CA GLN A 81 14.35 7.54 5.22
C GLN A 81 13.09 6.86 5.77
N GLU A 82 13.12 5.55 6.02
CA GLU A 82 12.06 4.84 6.74
C GLU A 82 11.74 5.51 8.09
N THR A 83 10.47 5.86 8.33
CA THR A 83 10.03 6.52 9.56
C THR A 83 9.21 5.64 10.48
N ASP A 84 8.84 4.43 10.05
CA ASP A 84 7.84 3.55 10.67
C ASP A 84 6.37 4.02 10.53
N TYR A 85 6.12 5.09 9.77
CA TYR A 85 4.77 5.60 9.51
C TYR A 85 4.45 5.57 8.02
N TYR A 86 3.42 4.80 7.64
CA TYR A 86 2.98 4.67 6.26
C TYR A 86 1.64 5.35 6.04
N GLN A 87 1.55 6.10 4.94
CA GLN A 87 0.30 6.69 4.49
C GLN A 87 -0.58 5.63 3.82
N MET A 88 -1.84 5.56 4.24
CA MET A 88 -2.79 4.53 3.80
C MET A 88 -3.63 4.94 2.58
N LYS A 89 -3.56 6.21 2.16
CA LYS A 89 -4.64 6.80 1.34
C LYS A 89 -4.53 6.48 -0.16
N ILE A 90 -3.30 6.36 -0.66
CA ILE A 90 -3.01 6.26 -2.10
C ILE A 90 -2.05 5.10 -2.43
N GLY A 91 -1.77 4.25 -1.45
CA GLY A 91 -0.94 3.05 -1.65
C GLY A 91 -1.75 1.88 -2.21
N SER A 92 -1.04 0.84 -2.65
CA SER A 92 -1.67 -0.42 -3.06
C SER A 92 -2.47 -1.07 -1.92
N ILE A 93 -3.56 -1.76 -2.28
CA ILE A 93 -4.46 -2.45 -1.33
C ILE A 93 -4.65 -3.90 -1.77
N MET A 94 -4.41 -4.82 -0.84
CA MET A 94 -4.64 -6.25 -1.00
C MET A 94 -6.08 -6.61 -0.63
N ALA A 95 -6.52 -7.77 -1.09
CA ALA A 95 -7.81 -8.33 -0.72
C ALA A 95 -7.75 -9.85 -0.60
N TYR A 96 -8.68 -10.43 0.15
CA TYR A 96 -8.86 -11.88 0.17
C TYR A 96 -9.75 -12.32 -0.99
N SER A 97 -9.27 -13.20 -1.84
CA SER A 97 -10.11 -14.03 -2.70
C SER A 97 -10.55 -15.26 -1.92
N THR A 98 -11.77 -15.76 -2.19
CA THR A 98 -12.27 -17.01 -1.62
C THR A 98 -12.64 -17.95 -2.75
N ASP A 99 -12.09 -19.17 -2.74
CA ASP A 99 -12.43 -20.18 -3.73
C ASP A 99 -13.80 -20.83 -3.44
N ALA A 100 -14.26 -21.71 -4.34
CA ALA A 100 -15.54 -22.41 -4.18
C ALA A 100 -15.57 -23.36 -2.96
N ALA A 101 -14.41 -23.76 -2.44
CA ALA A 101 -14.27 -24.59 -1.24
C ALA A 101 -14.19 -23.76 0.05
N GLY A 102 -14.17 -22.43 -0.03
CA GLY A 102 -14.09 -21.52 1.10
C GLY A 102 -12.67 -21.17 1.54
N ASN A 103 -11.64 -21.59 0.81
CA ASN A 103 -10.26 -21.26 1.14
C ASN A 103 -9.95 -19.81 0.77
N LYS A 104 -9.26 -19.09 1.67
CA LYS A 104 -8.87 -17.70 1.47
C LYS A 104 -7.44 -17.60 0.96
N THR A 105 -7.23 -16.78 -0.06
CA THR A 105 -5.91 -16.42 -0.58
C THR A 105 -5.79 -14.90 -0.58
N ILE A 106 -4.64 -14.36 -0.17
CA ILE A 106 -4.38 -12.93 -0.28
C ILE A 106 -3.95 -12.65 -1.70
N GLU A 107 -4.66 -11.74 -2.35
CA GLU A 107 -4.30 -11.22 -3.65
C GLU A 107 -3.50 -9.92 -3.48
N PRO A 108 -2.41 -9.74 -4.26
CA PRO A 108 -1.49 -8.62 -4.10
C PRO A 108 -2.15 -7.26 -4.36
N VAL A 109 -3.25 -7.26 -5.12
CA VAL A 109 -4.08 -6.11 -5.45
C VAL A 109 -5.56 -6.53 -5.48
N PHE A 110 -6.47 -5.70 -4.98
CA PHE A 110 -7.90 -6.01 -4.97
C PHE A 110 -8.52 -6.03 -6.38
N GLU A 111 -7.88 -5.35 -7.33
CA GLU A 111 -8.32 -5.23 -8.71
C GLU A 111 -8.34 -6.59 -9.43
N LYS A 112 -7.48 -7.53 -9.05
CA LYS A 112 -7.53 -8.91 -9.56
C LYS A 112 -8.86 -9.60 -9.25
N ILE A 113 -9.43 -9.31 -8.07
CA ILE A 113 -10.74 -9.86 -7.70
C ILE A 113 -11.85 -9.16 -8.49
N MET A 114 -11.74 -7.84 -8.70
CA MET A 114 -12.76 -7.06 -9.40
C MET A 114 -12.83 -7.34 -10.90
N TYR A 115 -11.69 -7.49 -11.55
CA TYR A 115 -11.60 -7.63 -13.01
C TYR A 115 -11.31 -9.05 -13.48
N GLY A 116 -11.13 -9.98 -12.53
CA GLY A 116 -10.82 -11.39 -12.81
C GLY A 116 -9.32 -11.65 -12.96
N ALA A 117 -8.96 -12.93 -13.01
CA ALA A 117 -7.57 -13.37 -13.11
C ALA A 117 -7.02 -13.36 -14.55
N ASP A 118 -7.88 -13.16 -15.55
CA ASP A 118 -7.52 -13.20 -16.96
C ASP A 118 -7.27 -11.79 -17.53
N GLY A 119 -6.52 -11.70 -18.63
CA GLY A 119 -6.33 -10.45 -19.38
C GLY A 119 -5.24 -9.51 -18.84
N TRP A 120 -4.53 -9.91 -17.79
CA TRP A 120 -3.35 -9.19 -17.29
C TRP A 120 -2.15 -9.41 -18.23
N ILE A 121 -1.48 -8.33 -18.62
CA ILE A 121 -0.32 -8.37 -19.52
C ILE A 121 0.94 -8.85 -18.78
N ASN A 122 0.98 -8.72 -17.46
CA ASN A 122 2.13 -9.03 -16.62
C ASN A 122 1.68 -9.80 -15.37
N ASP A 123 2.40 -10.88 -15.06
CA ASP A 123 2.11 -11.75 -13.90
C ASP A 123 2.58 -11.15 -12.56
N ASN A 124 3.40 -10.09 -12.61
CA ASN A 124 3.82 -9.32 -11.43
C ASN A 124 2.79 -8.24 -11.09
N LEU A 125 1.68 -8.71 -10.53
CA LEU A 125 0.56 -7.86 -10.11
C LEU A 125 0.93 -6.86 -9.00
N MET A 126 1.99 -7.11 -8.23
CA MET A 126 2.50 -6.10 -7.28
C MET A 126 2.98 -4.84 -8.00
N GLN A 127 3.60 -4.97 -9.18
CA GLN A 127 4.12 -3.83 -9.93
C GLN A 127 3.11 -3.18 -10.87
N THR A 128 2.16 -3.95 -11.39
CA THR A 128 1.29 -3.50 -12.51
C THR A 128 -0.19 -3.71 -12.24
N GLY A 129 -0.54 -4.38 -11.15
CA GLY A 129 -1.91 -4.78 -10.85
C GLY A 129 -2.77 -3.67 -10.26
N SER A 130 -2.16 -2.68 -9.62
CA SER A 130 -2.91 -1.52 -9.11
C SER A 130 -3.38 -0.68 -10.28
N ILE A 131 -4.69 -0.53 -10.45
CA ILE A 131 -5.31 0.27 -11.52
C ILE A 131 -6.45 1.16 -11.00
N HIS A 132 -6.68 1.15 -9.69
CA HIS A 132 -7.61 2.07 -9.06
C HIS A 132 -7.21 3.53 -9.23
N ASP A 133 -8.21 4.41 -9.19
CA ASP A 133 -8.04 5.85 -9.36
C ASP A 133 -7.22 6.46 -8.22
N LEU A 134 -6.37 7.43 -8.56
CA LEU A 134 -5.72 8.28 -7.56
C LEU A 134 -6.74 9.31 -7.05
N VAL A 135 -7.22 9.11 -5.82
CA VAL A 135 -8.16 10.04 -5.20
C VAL A 135 -7.39 11.10 -4.42
N LEU A 136 -7.46 12.36 -4.88
CA LEU A 136 -6.79 13.50 -4.27
C LEU A 136 -7.42 13.94 -2.94
N ILE A 137 -8.75 13.88 -2.85
CA ILE A 137 -9.52 14.22 -1.65
C ILE A 137 -10.68 13.22 -1.55
N ARG A 138 -10.80 12.56 -0.39
CA ARG A 138 -11.91 11.67 -0.05
C ARG A 138 -12.83 12.37 0.94
N PHE A 139 -14.08 11.92 1.03
CA PHE A 139 -15.02 12.44 2.04
C PHE A 139 -14.48 12.28 3.47
N ALA A 140 -13.69 11.22 3.74
CA ALA A 140 -13.04 11.01 5.02
C ALA A 140 -11.88 12.00 5.32
N ASP A 141 -11.51 12.85 4.37
CA ASP A 141 -10.44 13.85 4.51
C ASP A 141 -10.98 15.24 4.89
N VAL A 142 -12.30 15.45 4.86
CA VAL A 142 -13.00 16.71 5.23
C VAL A 142 -13.85 16.53 6.49
#